data_AF-A0A928BWZ2-F1
#
_entry.id   AF-A0A928BWZ2-F1
#
_cell.length_a   1.000
_cell.length_b   1.000
_cell.length_c   1.000
_cell.angle_alpha   90.00
_cell.angle_beta   90.00
_cell.angle_gamma   90.00
#
_symmetry.space_group_name_H-M   'P 1'
#
loop_
_entity.id
_entity.type
_entity.pdbx_description
1 polymer ?
#
loop_
_entity_poly.entity_id
_entity_poly.type
_entity_poly.pdbx_seq_one_letter_code
_entity_poly.pdbx_strand_id
1 'polypeptide(L)' 'MAKAIHISTLRKMLQAGDPVDISLWKSNGEILHYRNAVPLRYDFYKGTRRIKLLDSREIRTVRDVCIFEINGMEVFL' A
#
# COMPACT_ATOMS: atom_id res chain seq x y z
N MET A 1 -1.87 -8.94 -19.05
CA MET A 1 -0.44 -8.75 -18.70
C MET A 1 -0.41 -7.83 -17.49
N ALA A 2 -0.08 -8.34 -16.30
CA ALA A 2 0.03 -7.49 -15.11
C ALA A 2 1.24 -6.57 -15.29
N LYS A 3 1.02 -5.27 -15.17
CA LYS A 3 2.06 -4.25 -15.34
C LYS A 3 2.85 -4.20 -14.03
N ALA A 4 4.12 -4.59 -14.06
CA ALA A 4 4.98 -4.50 -12.90
C ALA A 4 5.47 -3.06 -12.70
N ILE A 5 5.47 -2.57 -11.46
CA ILE A 5 5.95 -1.24 -11.10
C ILE A 5 7.03 -1.32 -10.01
N HIS A 6 8.02 -0.45 -10.08
CA HIS A 6 9.03 -0.34 -9.04
C HIS A 6 8.46 0.35 -7.79
N ILE A 7 9.01 0.04 -6.61
CA ILE A 7 8.57 0.61 -5.32
C ILE A 7 8.61 2.15 -5.29
N SER A 8 9.51 2.78 -6.05
CA SER A 8 9.53 4.24 -6.17
C SER A 8 8.27 4.79 -6.83
N THR A 9 7.72 4.07 -7.81
CA THR A 9 6.44 4.42 -8.46
C THR A 9 5.27 4.18 -7.51
N LEU A 10 5.27 3.07 -6.77
CA LEU A 10 4.30 2.82 -5.69
C LEU A 10 4.26 4.00 -4.72
N ARG A 11 5.42 4.44 -4.22
CA ARG A 11 5.50 5.57 -3.26
C ARG A 11 4.92 6.86 -3.84
N LYS A 12 5.13 7.14 -5.13
CA LYS A 12 4.54 8.30 -5.81
C LYS A 12 3.02 8.18 -5.91
N MET A 13 2.49 7.02 -6.26
CA MET A 13 1.04 6.77 -6.30
C MET A 13 0.42 6.95 -4.91
N LEU A 14 1.05 6.38 -3.89
CA LEU A 14 0.60 6.55 -2.50
C LEU A 14 0.74 7.99 -1.98
N GLN A 15 1.52 8.84 -2.65
CA GLN A 15 1.67 10.25 -2.28
C GLN A 15 0.67 11.16 -3.01
N ALA A 16 0.09 10.71 -4.12
CA ALA A 16 -0.95 11.44 -4.84
C ALA A 16 -2.22 11.61 -3.99
N GLY A 17 -2.48 10.68 -3.07
CA GLY A 17 -3.63 10.74 -2.15
C GLY A 17 -4.92 10.14 -2.72
N ASP A 18 -4.86 9.58 -3.92
CA ASP A 18 -6.00 8.89 -4.54
C ASP A 18 -6.33 7.58 -3.79
N PRO A 19 -7.61 7.16 -3.77
CA PRO A 19 -7.99 5.84 -3.28
C PRO A 19 -7.34 4.75 -4.12
N VAL A 20 -6.72 3.78 -3.46
CA VAL A 20 -6.02 2.67 -4.10
C VAL A 20 -6.40 1.34 -3.46
N ASP A 21 -6.33 0.29 -4.25
CA ASP A 21 -6.42 -1.09 -3.78
C ASP A 21 -5.00 -1.62 -3.60
N ILE A 22 -4.68 -2.15 -2.42
CA ILE A 22 -3.34 -2.69 -2.14
C ILE A 22 -3.42 -4.09 -1.55
N SER A 23 -2.47 -4.93 -1.96
CA SER A 23 -2.24 -6.25 -1.37
C SER A 23 -0.87 -6.26 -0.71
N LEU A 24 -0.80 -6.74 0.54
CA LEU A 24 0.43 -6.73 1.33
C LEU A 24 0.58 -7.97 2.21
N TRP A 25 1.83 -8.32 2.50
CA TRP A 25 2.18 -9.42 3.38
C TRP A 25 2.17 -8.98 4.85
N LYS A 26 1.49 -9.75 5.71
CA LYS A 26 1.67 -9.68 7.16
C LYS A 26 2.93 -10.44 7.57
N SER A 27 3.41 -10.17 8.79
CA SER A 27 4.52 -10.89 9.41
C SER A 27 4.27 -12.39 9.61
N ASN A 28 3.01 -12.82 9.68
CA ASN A 28 2.63 -14.24 9.79
C ASN A 28 2.50 -14.94 8.43
N GLY A 29 2.79 -14.26 7.31
CA GLY A 29 2.67 -14.79 5.96
C GLY A 29 1.25 -14.74 5.37
N GLU A 30 0.25 -14.22 6.10
CA GLU A 30 -1.06 -13.95 5.52
C GLU A 30 -1.01 -12.77 4.55
N ILE A 31 -1.80 -12.88 3.48
CA ILE A 31 -2.03 -11.78 2.56
C ILE A 31 -3.21 -10.95 3.09
N LEU A 32 -3.00 -9.65 3.20
CA LEU A 32 -4.08 -8.69 3.42
C LEU A 32 -4.39 -7.97 2.12
N HIS A 33 -5.68 -7.89 1.81
CA HIS A 33 -6.19 -7.09 0.71
C HIS A 33 -6.95 -5.91 1.31
N TYR A 34 -6.51 -4.71 0.98
CA TYR A 34 -7.21 -3.48 1.30
C TYR A 34 -7.80 -2.91 0.02
N ARG A 35 -9.12 -2.79 0.01
CA ARG A 35 -9.85 -2.14 -1.08
C ARG A 35 -10.26 -0.74 -0.68
N ASN A 36 -10.24 0.18 -1.64
CA ASN A 36 -10.64 1.57 -1.44
C ASN A 36 -9.90 2.22 -0.26
N ALA A 37 -8.57 2.11 -0.26
CA ALA A 37 -7.71 2.55 0.82
C ALA A 37 -7.06 3.90 0.48
N VAL A 38 -7.16 4.89 1.37
CA VAL A 38 -6.57 6.22 1.17
C VAL A 38 -5.27 6.33 1.95
N PRO A 39 -4.14 6.58 1.27
CA PRO A 39 -2.88 6.79 1.94
C PRO A 39 -2.87 8.15 2.65
N LEU A 40 -2.37 8.17 3.87
CA LEU A 40 -2.18 9.35 4.70
C LEU A 40 -0.69 9.68 4.78
N ARG A 41 -0.19 10.01 5.97
CA ARG A 41 1.20 10.39 6.22
C ARG A 41 2.16 9.20 6.06
N TYR A 42 3.25 9.46 5.36
CA TYR A 42 4.42 8.59 5.27
C TYR A 42 5.48 8.97 6.31
N ASP A 43 6.04 7.96 6.99
CA ASP A 43 7.18 8.06 7.89
C ASP A 43 8.40 7.46 7.20
N PHE A 44 9.30 8.34 6.74
CA PHE A 44 10.51 7.95 6.02
C PHE A 44 11.48 7.13 6.87
N TYR A 45 11.64 7.47 8.16
CA TYR A 45 12.60 6.80 9.03
C TYR A 45 12.18 5.36 9.34
N LYS A 46 10.87 5.12 9.48
CA LYS A 46 10.33 3.77 9.75
C LYS A 46 9.97 3.00 8.48
N GLY A 47 9.91 3.68 7.35
CA GLY A 47 9.40 3.15 6.08
C GLY A 47 7.93 2.77 6.14
N THR A 48 7.16 3.40 7.04
CA THR A 48 5.75 3.07 7.28
C THR A 48 4.83 4.15 6.77
N ARG A 49 3.60 3.77 6.43
CA ARG A 49 2.55 4.67 5.99
C ARG A 49 1.27 4.38 6.73
N ARG A 50 0.57 5.44 7.13
CA ARG A 50 -0.79 5.31 7.63
C ARG A 50 -1.74 5.25 6.44
N ILE A 51 -2.67 4.32 6.47
CA ILE A 51 -3.67 4.12 5.42
C ILE A 51 -5.04 4.04 6.09
N LYS A 52 -5.99 4.80 5.56
CA LYS A 52 -7.38 4.77 6.00
C LYS A 52 -8.18 3.88 5.07
N LEU A 53 -8.80 2.84 5.61
CA LEU A 53 -9.75 2.02 4.88
C LEU A 53 -11.07 2.79 4.80
N LEU A 54 -11.59 3.06 3.60
CA LEU A 54 -12.83 3.84 3.49
C LEU A 54 -14.07 3.03 3.91
N ASP A 55 -14.01 1.72 3.76
CA ASP A 55 -15.10 0.80 4.14
C ASP A 55 -15.32 0.76 5.66
N SER A 56 -14.29 0.40 6.42
CA SER A 56 -14.37 0.31 7.89
C SER A 56 -14.05 1.62 8.62
N ARG A 57 -13.55 2.65 7.90
CA ARG A 57 -13.02 3.92 8.44
C ARG A 57 -11.83 3.75 9.38
N GLU A 58 -11.28 2.55 9.49
CA GLU A 58 -10.12 2.27 10.32
C GLU A 58 -8.84 2.86 9.72
N ILE A 59 -7.95 3.32 10.58
CA ILE A 59 -6.61 3.76 10.18
C ILE A 59 -5.62 2.68 10.60
N ARG A 60 -4.91 2.10 9.62
CA ARG A 60 -3.88 1.10 9.85
C ARG A 60 -2.51 1.63 9.44
N THR A 61 -1.47 1.14 10.11
CA THR A 61 -0.08 1.45 9.78
C THR A 61 0.49 0.27 9.02
N VAL A 62 0.95 0.50 7.80
CA VAL A 62 1.58 -0.51 6.94
C VAL A 62 3.03 -0.13 6.66
N ARG A 63 3.82 -1.10 6.19
CA ARG A 63 5.18 -0.86 5.72
C ARG A 63 5.20 -0.97 4.20
N ASP A 64 5.72 0.05 3.51
CA ASP A 64 5.62 0.14 2.05
C ASP A 64 6.33 -1.04 1.34
N VAL A 65 7.40 -1.60 1.93
CA VAL A 65 8.11 -2.79 1.41
C VAL A 65 7.29 -4.09 1.50
N CYS A 66 6.26 -4.14 2.35
CA CYS A 66 5.40 -5.32 2.44
C CYS A 66 4.30 -5.32 1.37
N ILE A 67 4.12 -4.23 0.63
CA ILE A 67 3.14 -4.10 -0.44
C ILE A 67 3.73 -4.73 -1.70
N PHE A 68 3.10 -5.80 -2.19
CA PHE A 68 3.52 -6.50 -3.39
C PHE A 68 2.58 -6.26 -4.57
N GLU A 69 1.44 -5.62 -4.36
CA GLU A 69 0.50 -5.26 -5.42
C GLU A 69 -0.25 -3.97 -5.10
N ILE A 70 -0.45 -3.12 -6.10
CA ILE A 70 -1.31 -1.93 -6.04
C ILE A 70 -2.17 -1.81 -7.30
N ASN A 71 -3.48 -1.64 -7.17
CA ASN A 71 -4.43 -1.53 -8.28
C ASN A 71 -4.26 -2.65 -9.33
N GLY A 72 -3.93 -3.87 -8.90
CA GLY A 72 -3.65 -5.00 -9.80
C GLY A 72 -2.30 -4.94 -10.55
N MET A 73 -1.40 -4.04 -10.15
CA MET A 73 -0.02 -3.95 -10.62
C MET A 73 0.92 -4.53 -9.58
N GLU A 74 1.75 -5.48 -9.98
CA GLU A 74 2.75 -6.09 -9.11
C GLU A 74 3.87 -5.08 -8.78
N VAL A 75 4.30 -5.04 -7.53
CA VAL A 75 5.33 -4.13 -7.04
C VAL A 75 6.63 -4.89 -6.83
N PHE A 76 7.70 -4.42 -7.45
CA PHE A 76 9.05 -4.92 -7.22
C PHE A 76 9.95 -3.87 -6.56
N LEU A 77 11.01 -4.33 -5.88
CA LEU A 77 11.98 -3.48 -5.19
C LEU A 77 13.10 -2.99 -6.10
#